data_AF-X8CLB0-F1
#
_entry.id   AF-X8CLB0-F1
#
_cell.length_a   1.000
_cell.length_b   1.000
_cell.length_c   1.000
_cell.angle_alpha   90.00
_cell.angle_beta   90.00
_cell.angle_gamma   90.00
#
_symmetry.space_group_name_H-M   'P 1'
#
loop_
_entity.id
_entity.type
_entity.pdbx_description
1 polymer ?
#
loop_
_entity_poly.entity_id
_entity_poly.type
_entity_poly.pdbx_seq_one_letter_code
_entity_poly.pdbx_strand_id
1 'polypeptide(L)' 'MTCKAITDALLDGDTAAVAAYGARFAGVAFPGETLKVGIWKEGGRFLASVVAPSRDNAVVLSGVELIPA' A
#
# COMPACT_ATOMS: atom_id res chain seq x y z
N MET A 1 -6.96 -1.85 -3.06
CA MET A 1 -6.52 -0.47 -3.40
C MET A 1 -5.01 -0.29 -3.25
N THR A 2 -4.40 -0.68 -2.12
CA THR A 2 -2.98 -0.39 -1.86
C THR A 2 -2.00 -0.96 -2.88
N CYS A 3 -2.07 -2.25 -3.23
CA CYS A 3 -1.19 -2.83 -4.26
C CYS A 3 -1.26 -2.05 -5.58
N LYS A 4 -2.48 -1.82 -6.10
CA LYS A 4 -2.72 -0.96 -7.27
C LYS A 4 -2.07 0.42 -7.13
N ALA A 5 -2.25 1.10 -6.00
CA ALA A 5 -1.69 2.44 -5.81
C ALA A 5 -0.16 2.45 -5.88
N ILE A 6 0.50 1.41 -5.37
CA ILE A 6 1.96 1.27 -5.46
C ILE A 6 2.39 0.97 -6.89
N THR A 7 1.71 0.04 -7.57
CA THR A 7 1.98 -0.32 -8.97
C THR A 7 1.81 0.88 -9.89
N ASP A 8 0.72 1.64 -9.76
CA ASP A 8 0.47 2.83 -10.58
C ASP A 8 1.53 3.92 -10.34
N ALA A 9 1.92 4.13 -9.07
CA ALA A 9 2.81 5.23 -8.71
C ALA A 9 4.30 4.93 -8.98
N LEU A 10 4.72 3.66 -8.91
CA LEU A 10 6.14 3.29 -8.91
C LEU A 10 6.55 2.27 -9.98
N LEU A 11 5.59 1.61 -10.62
CA LEU A 11 5.80 0.61 -11.67
C LEU A 11 5.08 0.97 -12.97
N ASP A 12 4.73 2.25 -13.16
CA ASP A 12 4.03 2.77 -14.35
C ASP A 12 2.72 2.02 -14.69
N GLY A 13 2.07 1.43 -13.69
CA GLY A 13 0.87 0.61 -13.88
C GLY A 13 1.14 -0.79 -14.47
N ASP A 14 2.40 -1.18 -14.64
CA ASP A 14 2.77 -2.51 -15.12
C ASP A 14 2.55 -3.58 -14.04
N THR A 15 1.45 -4.33 -14.19
CA THR A 15 1.12 -5.44 -13.28
C THR A 15 2.09 -6.61 -13.39
N ALA A 16 2.81 -6.77 -14.52
CA ALA A 16 3.79 -7.84 -14.69
C ALA A 16 5.07 -7.58 -13.88
N ALA A 17 5.34 -6.33 -13.52
CA ALA A 17 6.47 -5.94 -12.68
C ALA A 17 6.25 -6.21 -11.18
N VAL A 18 5.13 -6.80 -10.76
CA VAL A 18 4.87 -7.20 -9.36
C VAL A 18 5.24 -8.66 -9.16
N ALA A 19 6.38 -8.93 -8.51
CA ALA A 19 6.81 -10.30 -8.19
C ALA A 19 6.12 -10.84 -6.93
N ALA A 20 5.95 -10.02 -5.89
CA ALA A 20 5.24 -10.40 -4.68
C ALA A 20 4.58 -9.20 -3.99
N TYR A 21 3.48 -9.45 -3.28
CA TYR A 21 2.79 -8.45 -2.45
C TYR A 21 2.30 -9.08 -1.13
N GLY A 22 2.60 -8.42 -0.02
CA GLY A 22 2.17 -8.81 1.32
C GLY A 22 1.60 -7.62 2.09
N ALA A 23 0.62 -7.86 2.96
CA ALA A 23 0.06 -6.85 3.86
C ALA A 23 -0.65 -7.52 5.04
N ARG A 24 -0.74 -6.81 6.17
CA ARG A 24 -1.55 -7.21 7.32
C ARG A 24 -2.69 -6.23 7.54
N PHE A 25 -3.93 -6.75 7.61
CA PHE A 25 -5.08 -5.99 8.09
C PHE A 25 -4.89 -5.65 9.57
N ALA A 26 -4.78 -4.36 9.86
CA ALA A 26 -4.52 -3.81 11.19
C ALA A 26 -5.68 -2.97 11.73
N GLY A 27 -6.68 -2.69 10.90
CA GLY A 27 -7.91 -2.00 11.27
C GLY A 27 -8.98 -2.16 10.19
N VAL A 28 -10.11 -1.50 10.41
CA VAL A 28 -11.25 -1.50 9.48
C VAL A 28 -11.14 -0.32 8.53
N ALA A 29 -11.53 -0.53 7.26
CA ALA A 29 -11.85 0.55 6.32
C ALA A 29 -13.35 0.53 6.05
N PHE A 30 -13.97 1.69 6.01
CA PHE A 30 -15.39 1.84 5.69
C PHE A 30 -15.59 2.25 4.23
N PRO A 31 -16.67 1.81 3.56
CA PRO A 31 -17.00 2.26 2.21
C PRO A 31 -17.09 3.79 2.13
N GLY A 32 -16.50 4.37 1.08
CA GLY A 32 -16.45 5.83 0.88
C GLY A 32 -15.28 6.52 1.59
N GLU A 33 -14.51 5.83 2.44
CA GLU A 33 -13.31 6.42 3.04
C GLU A 33 -12.20 6.65 2.02
N THR A 34 -11.51 7.77 2.18
CA THR A 34 -10.22 7.97 1.52
C THR A 34 -9.14 7.24 2.32
N LEU A 35 -8.36 6.40 1.64
CA LEU A 35 -7.16 5.78 2.22
C LEU A 35 -5.92 6.49 1.69
N LYS A 36 -4.97 6.77 2.59
CA LYS A 36 -3.67 7.33 2.25
C LYS A 36 -2.61 6.24 2.36
N VAL A 37 -1.84 6.05 1.30
CA VAL A 37 -0.71 5.13 1.26
C VAL A 37 0.58 5.94 1.37
N GLY A 38 1.36 5.73 2.43
CA GLY A 38 2.75 6.20 2.52
C GLY A 38 3.67 5.09 2.04
N ILE A 39 4.58 5.39 1.10
CA ILE A 39 5.45 4.40 0.47
C ILE A 39 6.91 4.80 0.66
N TRP A 40 7.76 3.83 0.99
CA TRP A 40 9.20 3.96 1.11
C TRP A 40 9.88 2.95 0.20
N LYS A 41 10.97 3.38 -0.47
CA LYS A 41 11.84 2.48 -1.23
C LYS A 41 12.97 2.02 -0.30
N GLU A 42 13.12 0.72 -0.13
CA GLU A 42 14.15 0.16 0.74
C GLU A 42 14.69 -1.13 0.11
N GLY A 43 16.01 -1.22 -0.15
CA GLY A 43 16.65 -2.50 -0.50
C GLY A 43 16.03 -3.26 -1.67
N GLY A 44 15.51 -2.57 -2.69
CA GLY A 44 14.89 -3.21 -3.87
C GLY A 44 13.42 -3.61 -3.68
N ARG A 45 12.79 -3.26 -2.56
CA ARG A 45 11.35 -3.47 -2.30
C ARG A 45 10.67 -2.14 -1.94
N PHE A 46 9.34 -2.15 -1.99
CA PHE A 46 8.52 -1.04 -1.50
C PHE A 46 7.86 -1.43 -0.19
N LEU A 47 8.11 -0.64 0.85
CA LEU A 47 7.40 -0.74 2.12
C LEU A 47 6.29 0.30 2.16
N ALA A 48 5.16 -0.02 2.77
CA ALA A 48 4.08 0.94 2.92
C ALA A 48 3.30 0.84 4.23
N SER A 49 2.65 1.94 4.58
CA SER A 49 1.67 2.04 5.65
C SER A 49 0.41 2.71 5.11
N VAL A 50 -0.75 2.21 5.51
CA VAL A 50 -2.05 2.66 4.98
C VAL A 50 -2.93 3.13 6.12
N VAL A 51 -3.39 4.37 6.02
CA VAL A 51 -4.20 5.03 7.04
C VAL A 51 -5.49 5.58 6.46
N ALA A 52 -6.50 5.76 7.30
CA ALA A 52 -7.72 6.51 7.01
C ALA A 52 -7.61 7.92 7.63
N PRO A 53 -7.29 8.98 6.86
CA PRO A 53 -7.06 10.31 7.41
C PRO A 53 -8.28 10.91 8.12
N SER A 54 -9.50 10.58 7.67
CA SER A 54 -10.76 11.01 8.27
C SER A 54 -10.96 10.57 9.72
N ARG A 55 -10.19 9.56 10.17
CA ARG A 55 -10.27 8.99 11.51
C ARG A 55 -8.94 9.11 12.24
N ASP A 56 -8.37 10.31 12.23
CA ASP A 56 -7.09 10.61 12.89
C ASP A 56 -5.96 9.67 12.43
N ASN A 57 -5.86 9.47 11.11
CA ASN A 57 -4.91 8.54 10.50
C ASN A 57 -4.94 7.12 11.08
N ALA A 58 -6.12 6.62 11.47
CA ALA A 58 -6.28 5.25 11.92
C ALA A 58 -5.67 4.25 10.92
N VAL A 59 -4.83 3.36 11.43
CA VAL A 59 -4.12 2.37 10.59
C VAL A 59 -5.13 1.34 10.06
N VAL A 60 -5.10 1.13 8.75
CA VAL A 60 -5.92 0.13 8.05
C VAL A 60 -5.08 -1.07 7.66
N LEU A 61 -3.94 -0.83 7.00
CA LEU A 61 -2.96 -1.86 6.68
C LEU A 61 -1.60 -1.50 7.29
N SER A 62 -0.96 -2.52 7.84
CA SER A 62 0.42 -2.47 8.35
C SER A 62 1.26 -3.54 7.67
N GLY A 63 2.59 -3.41 7.78
CA GLY A 63 3.52 -4.39 7.21
C GLY A 63 3.30 -4.62 5.71
N VAL A 64 2.98 -3.56 4.95
CA VAL A 64 2.81 -3.68 3.52
C VAL A 64 4.18 -3.77 2.87
N GLU A 65 4.37 -4.78 2.03
CA GLU A 65 5.59 -5.00 1.25
C GLU A 65 5.21 -5.36 -0.19
N LEU A 66 5.91 -4.78 -1.16
CA LEU A 66 5.84 -5.15 -2.57
C LEU A 66 7.26 -5.38 -3.10
N ILE A 67 7.49 -6.53 -3.72
CA ILE A 67 8.75 -6.90 -4.37
C ILE A 67 8.55 -6.75 -5.89
N PRO A 68 9.26 -5.83 -6.56
CA PRO A 68 9.29 -5.74 -8.01
C PRO A 68 9.97 -6.95 -8.66
N ALA A 69 9.59 -7.28 -9.90
CA ALA A 69 10.20 -8.34 -10.71
C ALA A 69 11.54 -7.93 -11.34
#